data_AF-A0A9N8DG91-F1
#
_entry.id   AF-A0A9N8DG91-F1
#
_cell.length_a   1.000
_cell.length_b   1.000
_cell.length_c   1.000
_cell.angle_alpha   90.00
_cell.angle_beta   90.00
_cell.angle_gamma   90.00
#
_symmetry.space_group_name_H-M   'P 1'
#
loop_
_entity.id
_entity.type
_entity.pdbx_description
1 polymer ?
#
loop_
_entity_poly.entity_id
_entity_poly.type
_entity_poly.pdbx_seq_one_letter_code
_entity_poly.pdbx_strand_id
1 'polypeptide(L)'
;MAESLDSTTADMGNDGVQQCRNLLKAQGIKVVAFDMDQTAVSIHSRGRLRRGDPLENFLNKATEDFKKLVPFLHRDGFGLSIATHSDEAEFGILVKPETHILGSELARALISKYFPSEIVDSFFLVAYNPRARPDGHKEENKIKRYHIRKLIEHFQVEPHEILFLDDTKKVVEDLNKTCGVKAFLVDEKKGFELSDILDNLS
;
A
#
# COMPACT_ATOMS: atom_id res chain seq x y z
N MET A 1 17.83 36.18 25.51
CA MET A 1 18.13 34.73 25.62
C MET A 1 17.09 34.03 24.78
N ALA A 2 17.46 33.61 23.58
CA ALA A 2 16.59 32.89 22.66
C ALA A 2 16.82 31.40 22.90
N GLU A 3 15.76 30.69 23.28
CA GLU A 3 15.76 29.24 23.42
C GLU A 3 15.91 28.62 22.03
N SER A 4 16.97 27.84 21.87
CA SER A 4 17.21 26.99 20.70
C SER A 4 16.20 25.84 20.72
N LEU A 5 15.31 25.84 19.74
CA LEU A 5 14.44 24.71 19.45
C LEU A 5 15.29 23.51 19.04
N ASP A 6 15.12 22.42 19.77
CA ASP A 6 15.75 21.12 19.66
C ASP A 6 15.57 20.51 18.27
N SER A 7 16.66 20.47 17.50
CA SER A 7 16.72 19.97 16.11
C SER A 7 16.98 18.46 16.02
N THR A 8 17.03 17.73 17.12
CA THR A 8 17.55 16.34 17.12
C THR A 8 16.50 15.26 16.84
N THR A 9 15.21 15.52 17.07
CA THR A 9 14.14 14.52 16.83
C THR A 9 13.64 14.48 15.38
N ALA A 10 13.79 15.57 14.63
CA ALA A 10 13.48 15.62 13.19
C ALA A 10 14.53 14.89 12.33
N ASP A 11 15.76 14.77 12.83
CA ASP A 11 16.91 14.25 12.08
C ASP A 11 16.93 12.70 12.04
N MET A 12 16.56 12.02 13.13
CA MET A 12 16.57 10.55 13.20
C MET A 12 15.46 9.88 12.36
N GLY A 13 14.29 10.50 12.23
CA GLY A 13 13.21 9.97 11.38
C GLY A 13 13.52 10.07 9.88
N ASN A 14 14.42 10.98 9.51
CA ASN A 14 14.82 11.21 8.12
C ASN A 14 15.88 10.19 7.66
N ASP A 15 16.72 9.70 8.57
CA ASP A 15 17.76 8.71 8.28
C ASP A 15 17.16 7.37 7.81
N GLY A 16 16.17 6.82 8.52
CA GLY A 16 15.52 5.56 8.12
C GLY A 16 14.82 5.63 6.76
N VAL A 17 14.16 6.75 6.45
CA VAL A 17 13.52 6.98 5.14
C VAL A 17 14.58 7.09 4.04
N GLN A 18 15.67 7.81 4.31
CA GLN A 18 16.79 7.97 3.38
C GLN A 18 17.49 6.63 3.11
N GLN A 19 17.67 5.79 4.13
CA GLN A 19 18.22 4.45 4.01
C GLN A 19 17.31 3.54 3.16
N CYS A 20 16.00 3.51 3.45
CA CYS A 20 15.02 2.77 2.64
C CYS A 20 15.10 3.19 1.18
N ARG A 21 15.05 4.49 0.90
CA ARG A 21 15.18 5.03 -0.46
C ARG A 21 16.47 4.57 -1.15
N ASN A 22 17.60 4.64 -0.46
CA ASN A 22 18.89 4.25 -1.03
C ASN A 22 18.94 2.76 -1.35
N LEU A 23 18.43 1.91 -0.45
CA LEU A 23 18.32 0.47 -0.67
C LEU A 23 17.40 0.16 -1.86
N LEU A 24 16.23 0.78 -1.93
CA LEU A 24 15.30 0.59 -3.06
C LEU A 24 15.97 0.92 -4.40
N LYS A 25 16.69 2.05 -4.48
CA LYS A 25 17.44 2.43 -5.70
C LYS A 25 18.57 1.44 -6.01
N ALA A 26 19.35 1.04 -5.02
CA ALA A 26 20.44 0.08 -5.20
C ALA A 26 19.92 -1.30 -5.68
N GLN A 27 18.70 -1.64 -5.26
CA GLN A 27 18.01 -2.89 -5.59
C GLN A 27 17.24 -2.83 -6.91
N GLY A 28 17.31 -1.70 -7.64
CA GLY A 28 16.63 -1.51 -8.91
C GLY A 28 15.11 -1.41 -8.80
N ILE A 29 14.59 -1.16 -7.60
CA ILE A 29 13.14 -1.00 -7.40
C ILE A 29 12.68 0.32 -8.03
N LYS A 30 11.60 0.25 -8.80
CA LYS A 30 10.94 1.39 -9.44
C LYS A 30 9.52 1.61 -8.93
N VAL A 31 8.85 0.56 -8.44
CA VAL A 31 7.47 0.63 -7.94
C VAL A 31 7.41 0.08 -6.53
N VAL A 32 6.73 0.81 -5.64
CA VAL A 32 6.38 0.33 -4.30
C VAL A 32 4.86 0.25 -4.19
N ALA A 33 4.37 -0.97 -4.01
CA ALA A 33 2.96 -1.28 -3.83
C ALA A 33 2.70 -1.75 -2.40
N PHE A 34 1.66 -1.20 -1.79
CA PHE A 34 1.21 -1.57 -0.44
C PHE A 34 -0.15 -2.26 -0.54
N ASP A 35 -0.35 -3.33 0.22
CA ASP A 35 -1.70 -3.65 0.66
C ASP A 35 -2.27 -2.52 1.55
N MET A 36 -3.59 -2.48 1.67
CA MET A 36 -4.28 -1.47 2.46
C MET A 36 -4.53 -1.90 3.90
N ASP A 37 -5.22 -3.01 4.10
CA ASP A 37 -5.69 -3.43 5.42
C ASP A 37 -4.52 -4.07 6.18
N GLN A 38 -4.34 -3.70 7.44
CA GLN A 38 -3.23 -4.21 8.27
C GLN A 38 -1.81 -4.01 7.66
N THR A 39 -1.68 -3.13 6.66
CA THR A 39 -0.42 -2.79 5.98
C THR A 39 -0.26 -1.27 5.91
N ALA A 40 -0.84 -0.58 4.92
CA ALA A 40 -0.82 0.89 4.89
C ALA A 40 -1.66 1.50 6.03
N VAL A 41 -2.68 0.76 6.50
CA VAL A 41 -3.50 1.05 7.68
C VAL A 41 -3.32 -0.09 8.68
N SER A 42 -3.09 0.21 9.95
CA SER A 42 -2.83 -0.80 11.00
C SER A 42 -4.05 -1.61 11.46
N ILE A 43 -5.22 -1.44 10.82
CA ILE A 43 -6.45 -2.17 11.15
C ILE A 43 -7.14 -2.66 9.88
N HIS A 44 -8.01 -3.66 10.02
CA HIS A 44 -8.71 -4.31 8.92
C HIS A 44 -10.07 -3.63 8.65
N SER A 45 -10.35 -3.23 7.39
CA SER A 45 -11.63 -2.64 6.96
C SER A 45 -12.75 -3.69 6.89
N ARG A 46 -12.36 -4.96 6.70
CA ARG A 46 -13.24 -6.13 6.45
C ARG A 46 -13.86 -6.08 5.07
N GLY A 47 -13.10 -5.54 4.11
CA GLY A 47 -13.48 -5.38 2.72
C GLY A 47 -14.41 -4.19 2.46
N ARG A 48 -15.01 -3.58 3.50
CA ARG A 48 -15.96 -2.48 3.38
C ARG A 48 -16.16 -1.72 4.67
N LEU A 49 -16.38 -0.41 4.58
CA LEU A 49 -16.71 0.44 5.72
C LEU A 49 -18.03 1.16 5.49
N ARG A 50 -18.77 1.40 6.57
CA ARG A 50 -19.86 2.39 6.53
C ARG A 50 -19.24 3.78 6.46
N ARG A 51 -19.86 4.67 5.68
CA ARG A 51 -19.53 6.09 5.69
C ARG A 51 -19.77 6.69 7.08
N GLY A 52 -19.05 7.76 7.43
CA GLY A 52 -19.08 8.38 8.78
C GLY A 52 -17.99 7.85 9.70
N ASP A 53 -18.28 7.75 11.01
CA ASP A 53 -17.29 7.44 12.05
C ASP A 53 -16.45 6.16 11.80
N PRO A 54 -17.00 5.04 11.29
CA PRO A 54 -16.20 3.85 11.00
C PRO A 54 -15.12 4.10 9.95
N LEU A 55 -15.44 4.89 8.92
CA LEU A 55 -14.46 5.33 7.92
C LEU A 55 -13.40 6.20 8.56
N GLU A 56 -13.78 7.24 9.30
CA GLU A 56 -12.80 8.14 9.92
C GLU A 56 -11.85 7.42 10.88
N ASN A 57 -12.38 6.50 11.70
CA ASN A 57 -11.57 5.67 12.58
C ASN A 57 -10.58 4.79 11.80
N PHE A 58 -11.01 4.20 10.69
CA PHE A 58 -10.12 3.44 9.81
C PHE A 58 -9.02 4.31 9.21
N LEU A 59 -9.38 5.44 8.59
CA LEU A 59 -8.40 6.31 7.93
C LEU A 59 -7.37 6.84 8.95
N ASN A 60 -7.80 7.16 10.18
CA ASN A 60 -6.93 7.60 11.28
C ASN A 60 -5.86 6.58 11.71
N LYS A 61 -5.91 5.35 11.20
CA LYS A 61 -4.98 4.27 11.52
C LYS A 61 -3.93 4.03 10.44
N ALA A 62 -3.81 4.92 9.44
CA ALA A 62 -2.68 4.93 8.51
C ALA A 62 -1.35 4.93 9.28
N THR A 63 -0.42 4.06 8.90
CA THR A 63 0.83 3.92 9.66
C THR A 63 1.71 5.16 9.51
N GLU A 64 2.46 5.49 10.56
CA GLU A 64 3.35 6.67 10.54
C GLU A 64 4.43 6.54 9.46
N ASP A 65 4.98 5.34 9.28
CA ASP A 65 6.07 5.13 8.34
C ASP A 65 5.58 5.10 6.89
N PHE A 66 4.34 4.67 6.62
CA PHE A 66 3.70 4.86 5.32
C PHE A 66 3.59 6.35 4.98
N LYS A 67 3.11 7.16 5.93
CA LYS A 67 2.98 8.62 5.76
C LYS A 67 4.32 9.32 5.55
N LYS A 68 5.39 8.86 6.23
CA LYS A 68 6.74 9.42 6.08
C LYS A 68 7.40 9.02 4.76
N LEU A 69 7.29 7.76 4.35
CA LEU A 69 8.03 7.23 3.21
C LEU A 69 7.47 7.71 1.86
N VAL A 70 6.14 7.72 1.70
CA VAL A 70 5.46 8.02 0.44
C VAL A 70 5.89 9.34 -0.20
N PRO A 71 5.96 10.49 0.52
CA PRO A 71 6.41 11.75 -0.08
C PRO A 71 7.85 11.74 -0.60
N PHE A 72 8.73 10.91 -0.03
CA PHE A 72 10.11 10.77 -0.51
C PHE A 72 10.16 9.92 -1.77
N LEU A 73 9.45 8.79 -1.77
CA LEU A 73 9.34 7.94 -2.95
C LEU A 73 8.75 8.70 -4.15
N HIS A 74 7.67 9.46 -3.93
CA HIS A 74 7.08 10.31 -4.98
C HIS A 74 8.09 11.30 -5.57
N ARG A 75 8.79 12.04 -4.72
CA ARG A 75 9.79 13.04 -5.12
C ARG A 75 10.93 12.45 -5.94
N ASP A 76 11.29 11.19 -5.67
CA ASP A 76 12.33 10.47 -6.38
C ASP A 76 11.83 9.71 -7.63
N GLY A 77 10.56 9.86 -7.99
CA GLY A 77 9.98 9.29 -9.20
C GLY A 77 9.65 7.81 -9.11
N PHE A 78 9.48 7.25 -7.91
CA PHE A 78 8.96 5.90 -7.77
C PHE A 78 7.49 5.84 -8.16
N GLY A 79 7.09 4.76 -8.82
CA GLY A 79 5.68 4.40 -8.96
C GLY A 79 5.09 4.02 -7.60
N LEU A 80 3.92 4.55 -7.29
CA LEU A 80 3.22 4.32 -6.03
C LEU A 80 1.89 3.63 -6.26
N SER A 81 1.59 2.61 -5.44
CA SER A 81 0.31 1.90 -5.57
C SER A 81 -0.25 1.43 -4.23
N ILE A 82 -1.58 1.46 -4.14
CA ILE A 82 -2.33 0.60 -3.23
C ILE A 82 -2.92 -0.56 -4.04
N ALA A 83 -2.68 -1.79 -3.60
CA ALA A 83 -3.15 -3.01 -4.24
C ALA A 83 -3.91 -3.86 -3.22
N THR A 84 -5.25 -3.85 -3.26
CA THR A 84 -6.11 -4.40 -2.20
C THR A 84 -7.12 -5.42 -2.71
N HIS A 85 -7.54 -6.33 -1.83
CA HIS A 85 -8.66 -7.26 -2.05
C HIS A 85 -10.03 -6.66 -1.73
N SER A 86 -10.13 -5.38 -1.37
CA SER A 86 -11.40 -4.68 -1.42
C SER A 86 -11.76 -4.36 -2.87
N ASP A 87 -13.01 -4.58 -3.28
CA ASP A 87 -13.43 -4.44 -4.70
C ASP A 87 -14.87 -3.94 -4.83
N GLU A 88 -15.09 -2.92 -5.66
CA GLU A 88 -16.41 -2.33 -5.94
C GLU A 88 -17.45 -3.35 -6.43
N ALA A 89 -17.03 -4.47 -7.00
CA ALA A 89 -17.91 -5.58 -7.35
C ALA A 89 -18.60 -6.25 -6.14
N GLU A 90 -18.15 -5.95 -4.92
CA GLU A 90 -18.79 -6.41 -3.68
C GLU A 90 -20.03 -5.60 -3.29
N PHE A 91 -20.33 -4.50 -4.01
CA PHE A 91 -21.62 -3.83 -3.87
C PHE A 91 -22.77 -4.77 -4.25
N GLY A 92 -23.88 -4.66 -3.52
CA GLY A 92 -25.05 -5.50 -3.69
C GLY A 92 -26.24 -4.99 -2.88
N ILE A 93 -27.15 -5.89 -2.50
CA ILE A 93 -28.40 -5.50 -1.82
C ILE A 93 -28.13 -4.86 -0.44
N LEU A 94 -27.19 -5.44 0.32
CA LEU A 94 -26.89 -5.02 1.70
C LEU A 94 -25.76 -3.99 1.81
N VAL A 95 -24.92 -3.90 0.79
CA VAL A 95 -23.77 -2.99 0.73
C VAL A 95 -23.99 -2.10 -0.47
N LYS A 96 -24.32 -0.84 -0.23
CA LYS A 96 -24.65 0.10 -1.29
C LYS A 96 -23.67 1.28 -1.31
N PRO A 97 -23.34 1.83 -2.49
CA PRO A 97 -22.42 2.96 -2.60
C PRO A 97 -22.81 4.17 -1.74
N GLU A 98 -24.11 4.41 -1.50
CA GLU A 98 -24.58 5.58 -0.74
C GLU A 98 -24.27 5.46 0.76
N THR A 99 -24.08 4.24 1.26
CA THR A 99 -23.94 3.94 2.69
C THR A 99 -22.58 3.38 3.05
N HIS A 100 -21.88 2.80 2.08
CA HIS A 100 -20.60 2.13 2.25
C HIS A 100 -19.57 2.65 1.26
N ILE A 101 -18.31 2.48 1.64
CA ILE A 101 -17.12 2.76 0.84
C ILE A 101 -16.22 1.53 0.88
N LEU A 102 -15.67 1.17 -0.28
CA LEU A 102 -14.82 0.01 -0.50
C LEU A 102 -14.06 0.15 -1.83
N GLY A 103 -13.19 -0.80 -2.13
CA GLY A 103 -12.38 -0.82 -3.35
C GLY A 103 -11.48 0.40 -3.49
N SER A 104 -11.39 0.90 -4.71
CA SER A 104 -10.57 2.06 -5.09
C SER A 104 -11.06 3.33 -4.41
N GLU A 105 -12.36 3.46 -4.13
CA GLU A 105 -12.88 4.63 -3.41
C GLU A 105 -12.31 4.69 -1.98
N LEU A 106 -12.26 3.55 -1.28
CA LEU A 106 -11.67 3.48 0.05
C LEU A 106 -10.16 3.73 0.03
N ALA A 107 -9.44 3.11 -0.91
CA ALA A 107 -8.01 3.36 -1.08
C ALA A 107 -7.72 4.83 -1.41
N ARG A 108 -8.54 5.47 -2.26
CA ARG A 108 -8.43 6.89 -2.59
C ARG A 108 -8.70 7.77 -1.37
N ALA A 109 -9.70 7.45 -0.56
CA ALA A 109 -10.00 8.18 0.67
C ALA A 109 -8.82 8.13 1.66
N LEU A 110 -8.14 6.98 1.79
CA LEU A 110 -6.95 6.83 2.61
C LEU A 110 -5.83 7.77 2.17
N ILE A 111 -5.41 7.71 0.91
CA ILE A 111 -4.31 8.54 0.44
C ILE A 111 -4.66 10.04 0.44
N SER A 112 -5.92 10.38 0.13
CA SER A 112 -6.39 11.79 0.10
C SER A 112 -6.43 12.44 1.48
N LYS A 113 -6.50 11.65 2.55
CA LYS A 113 -6.47 12.17 3.91
C LYS A 113 -5.10 12.70 4.32
N TYR A 114 -4.01 12.12 3.79
CA TYR A 114 -2.66 12.37 4.29
C TYR A 114 -1.72 13.03 3.29
N PHE A 115 -2.05 13.00 2.00
CA PHE A 115 -1.15 13.50 0.96
C PHE A 115 -1.81 14.59 0.11
N PRO A 116 -1.02 15.55 -0.41
CA PRO A 116 -1.51 16.54 -1.38
C PRO A 116 -1.97 15.85 -2.67
N SER A 117 -2.83 16.55 -3.44
CA SER A 117 -3.44 16.02 -4.67
C SER A 117 -2.43 15.49 -5.68
N GLU A 118 -1.27 16.13 -5.81
CA GLU A 118 -0.19 15.68 -6.71
C GLU A 118 0.25 14.24 -6.40
N ILE A 119 0.50 13.93 -5.12
CA ILE A 119 0.83 12.56 -4.70
C ILE A 119 -0.37 11.66 -4.90
N VAL A 120 -1.57 12.08 -4.50
CA VAL A 120 -2.80 11.28 -4.63
C VAL A 120 -3.06 10.86 -6.08
N ASP A 121 -2.82 11.76 -7.03
CA ASP A 121 -3.04 11.52 -8.45
C ASP A 121 -1.92 10.67 -9.08
N SER A 122 -0.74 10.61 -8.45
CA SER A 122 0.34 9.70 -8.84
C SER A 122 0.10 8.23 -8.44
N PHE A 123 -0.78 7.97 -7.47
CA PHE A 123 -1.08 6.61 -7.03
C PHE A 123 -1.88 5.85 -8.08
N PHE A 124 -1.37 4.67 -8.47
CA PHE A 124 -2.16 3.70 -9.20
C PHE A 124 -2.90 2.78 -8.22
N LEU A 125 -4.22 2.78 -8.27
CA LEU A 125 -5.05 1.99 -7.35
C LEU A 125 -5.52 0.71 -8.03
N VAL A 126 -5.20 -0.44 -7.44
CA VAL A 126 -5.65 -1.75 -7.92
C VAL A 126 -6.54 -2.40 -6.87
N ALA A 127 -7.85 -2.20 -6.99
CA ALA A 127 -8.88 -2.85 -6.20
C ALA A 127 -9.42 -4.07 -6.98
N TYR A 128 -9.15 -5.27 -6.49
CA TYR A 128 -9.63 -6.49 -7.11
C TYR A 128 -9.78 -7.62 -6.11
N ASN A 129 -10.97 -8.17 -6.00
CA ASN A 129 -11.29 -9.32 -5.17
C ASN A 129 -11.66 -10.50 -6.07
N PRO A 130 -10.80 -11.54 -6.17
CA PRO A 130 -11.10 -12.70 -7.01
C PRO A 130 -12.44 -13.38 -6.66
N ARG A 131 -12.92 -13.23 -5.42
CA ARG A 131 -14.20 -13.83 -4.98
C ARG A 131 -15.42 -13.04 -5.44
N ALA A 132 -15.25 -11.76 -5.73
CA ALA A 132 -16.33 -10.87 -6.19
C ALA A 132 -16.44 -10.81 -7.72
N ARG A 133 -15.53 -11.46 -8.44
CA ARG A 133 -15.35 -11.31 -9.89
C ARG A 133 -15.60 -12.62 -10.63
N PRO A 134 -16.35 -12.62 -11.76
CA PRO A 134 -16.61 -13.84 -12.53
C PRO A 134 -15.34 -14.56 -13.00
N ASP A 135 -14.27 -13.81 -13.29
CA ASP A 135 -12.99 -14.32 -13.77
C ASP A 135 -11.97 -14.56 -12.66
N GLY A 136 -12.33 -14.42 -11.38
CA GLY A 136 -11.40 -14.64 -10.27
C GLY A 136 -11.03 -16.10 -10.01
N HIS A 137 -11.68 -17.04 -10.68
CA HIS A 137 -11.27 -18.45 -10.69
C HIS A 137 -10.04 -18.73 -11.55
N LYS A 138 -9.69 -17.82 -12.48
CA LYS A 138 -8.54 -17.97 -13.37
C LYS A 138 -7.23 -17.89 -12.59
N GLU A 139 -6.24 -18.69 -12.98
CA GLU A 139 -4.99 -18.86 -12.22
C GLU A 139 -4.19 -17.55 -12.12
N GLU A 140 -4.19 -16.76 -13.19
CA GLU A 140 -3.57 -15.43 -13.27
C GLU A 140 -4.29 -14.36 -12.42
N ASN A 141 -5.50 -14.68 -11.94
CA ASN A 141 -6.31 -13.78 -11.13
C ASN A 141 -6.42 -14.22 -9.66
N LYS A 142 -5.80 -15.35 -9.29
CA LYS A 142 -5.81 -15.81 -7.89
C LYS A 142 -4.93 -14.93 -7.01
N ILE A 143 -5.31 -14.83 -5.74
CA ILE A 143 -4.55 -14.10 -4.72
C ILE A 143 -4.31 -12.66 -5.23
N LYS A 144 -3.07 -12.22 -5.43
CA LYS A 144 -2.73 -10.87 -5.92
C LYS A 144 -2.01 -10.85 -7.27
N ARG A 145 -2.11 -11.93 -8.03
CA ARG A 145 -1.46 -12.04 -9.34
C ARG A 145 -2.06 -11.06 -10.36
N TYR A 146 -3.38 -10.84 -10.28
CA TYR A 146 -4.04 -9.79 -11.06
C TYR A 146 -3.42 -8.42 -10.77
N HIS A 147 -3.19 -8.11 -9.48
CA HIS A 147 -2.62 -6.84 -9.06
C HIS A 147 -1.23 -6.63 -9.63
N ILE A 148 -0.34 -7.61 -9.48
CA ILE A 148 1.01 -7.50 -10.03
C ILE A 148 1.00 -7.30 -11.54
N ARG A 149 0.18 -8.06 -12.27
CA ARG A 149 0.05 -7.88 -13.72
C ARG A 149 -0.40 -6.46 -14.07
N LYS A 150 -1.33 -5.89 -13.32
CA LYS A 150 -1.77 -4.49 -13.52
C LYS A 150 -0.68 -3.48 -13.20
N LEU A 151 0.15 -3.72 -12.18
CA LEU A 151 1.30 -2.87 -11.87
C LEU A 151 2.33 -2.90 -13.01
N ILE A 152 2.66 -4.08 -13.52
CA ILE A 152 3.58 -4.27 -14.67
C ILE A 152 3.04 -3.52 -15.91
N GLU A 153 1.76 -3.75 -16.25
CA GLU A 153 1.12 -3.10 -17.40
C GLU A 153 1.10 -1.56 -17.28
N HIS A 154 0.79 -1.04 -16.09
CA HIS A 154 0.65 0.40 -15.86
C HIS A 154 1.99 1.13 -15.83
N PHE A 155 2.96 0.62 -15.06
CA PHE A 155 4.25 1.27 -14.86
C PHE A 155 5.30 0.89 -15.92
N GLN A 156 5.01 -0.11 -16.78
CA GLN A 156 5.93 -0.61 -17.80
C GLN A 156 7.28 -1.05 -17.19
N VAL A 157 7.21 -1.81 -16.10
CA VAL A 157 8.36 -2.30 -15.34
C VAL A 157 8.43 -3.82 -15.37
N GLU A 158 9.62 -4.35 -15.12
CA GLU A 158 9.82 -5.79 -14.92
C GLU A 158 9.39 -6.20 -13.50
N PRO A 159 8.97 -7.46 -13.27
CA PRO A 159 8.47 -7.88 -11.96
C PRO A 159 9.46 -7.63 -10.81
N HIS A 160 10.75 -7.87 -11.03
CA HIS A 160 11.79 -7.70 -10.00
C HIS A 160 12.03 -6.23 -9.61
N GLU A 161 11.48 -5.27 -10.36
CA GLU A 161 11.51 -3.83 -10.08
C GLU A 161 10.34 -3.38 -9.20
N ILE A 162 9.47 -4.31 -8.78
CA ILE A 162 8.33 -4.07 -7.89
C ILE A 162 8.65 -4.60 -6.50
N LEU A 163 8.55 -3.72 -5.51
CA LEU A 163 8.41 -4.07 -4.09
C LEU A 163 6.92 -4.13 -3.73
N PHE A 164 6.49 -5.25 -3.14
CA PHE A 164 5.13 -5.44 -2.64
C PHE A 164 5.13 -5.68 -1.12
N LEU A 165 4.34 -4.92 -0.37
CA LEU A 165 4.21 -5.04 1.09
C LEU A 165 2.81 -5.55 1.42
N ASP A 166 2.71 -6.64 2.19
CA ASP A 166 1.44 -7.29 2.53
C ASP A 166 1.55 -7.99 3.88
N ASP A 167 0.48 -7.97 4.67
CA ASP A 167 0.38 -8.60 5.98
C ASP A 167 0.12 -10.12 5.89
N THR A 168 -0.36 -10.59 4.74
CA THR A 168 -0.76 -11.98 4.56
C THR A 168 0.39 -12.82 4.02
N LYS A 169 0.98 -13.66 4.88
CA LYS A 169 2.08 -14.58 4.53
C LYS A 169 1.84 -15.37 3.23
N LYS A 170 0.62 -15.89 3.03
CA LYS A 170 0.27 -16.64 1.81
C LYS A 170 0.35 -15.78 0.54
N VAL A 171 0.01 -14.50 0.62
CA VAL A 171 0.13 -13.56 -0.50
C VAL A 171 1.61 -13.37 -0.82
N VAL A 172 2.41 -13.04 0.18
CA VAL A 172 3.86 -12.81 0.04
C VAL A 172 4.58 -14.01 -0.58
N GLU A 173 4.34 -15.21 -0.05
CA GLU A 173 4.92 -16.46 -0.58
C GLU A 173 4.50 -16.73 -2.03
N ASP A 174 3.22 -16.52 -2.36
CA ASP A 174 2.71 -16.72 -3.71
C ASP A 174 3.34 -15.75 -4.71
N LEU A 175 3.41 -14.46 -4.36
CA LEU A 175 3.96 -13.42 -5.24
C LEU A 175 5.45 -13.62 -5.50
N ASN A 176 6.24 -13.91 -4.46
CA ASN A 176 7.66 -14.23 -4.61
C ASN A 176 7.87 -15.47 -5.49
N LYS A 177 7.04 -16.51 -5.32
CA LYS A 177 7.17 -17.77 -6.07
C LYS A 177 6.72 -17.68 -7.51
N THR A 178 5.64 -16.93 -7.78
CA THR A 178 4.92 -17.03 -9.06
C THR A 178 5.01 -15.79 -9.93
N CYS A 179 5.26 -14.63 -9.33
CA CYS A 179 5.27 -13.36 -10.06
C CYS A 179 6.68 -12.81 -10.25
N GLY A 180 7.68 -13.26 -9.49
CA GLY A 180 9.07 -12.76 -9.60
C GLY A 180 9.27 -11.35 -9.07
N VAL A 181 8.33 -10.85 -8.25
CA VAL A 181 8.45 -9.58 -7.53
C VAL A 181 9.23 -9.77 -6.23
N LYS A 182 9.64 -8.66 -5.59
CA LYS A 182 10.11 -8.69 -4.20
C LYS A 182 8.91 -8.40 -3.29
N ALA A 183 8.37 -9.41 -2.63
CA ALA A 183 7.27 -9.23 -1.67
C ALA A 183 7.75 -9.47 -0.24
N PHE A 184 7.42 -8.56 0.69
CA PHE A 184 7.77 -8.68 2.10
C PHE A 184 6.54 -8.74 2.99
N LEU A 185 6.66 -9.55 4.05
CA LEU A 185 5.64 -9.73 5.06
C LEU A 185 5.70 -8.59 6.07
N VAL A 186 4.56 -7.97 6.31
CA VAL A 186 4.34 -6.94 7.34
C VAL A 186 3.66 -7.57 8.56
N ASP A 187 3.95 -7.06 9.77
CA ASP A 187 3.23 -7.48 10.98
C ASP A 187 1.80 -6.91 10.98
N GLU A 188 0.81 -7.79 10.82
CA GLU A 188 -0.63 -7.46 10.76
C GLU A 188 -1.16 -6.65 11.97
N LYS A 189 -0.43 -6.67 13.10
CA LYS A 189 -0.82 -5.94 14.32
C LYS A 189 -0.31 -4.51 14.36
N LYS A 190 0.73 -4.22 13.57
CA LYS A 190 1.39 -2.91 13.51
C LYS A 190 1.12 -2.18 12.21
N GLY A 191 0.98 -2.92 11.12
CA GLY A 191 1.10 -2.39 9.77
C GLY A 191 2.54 -2.07 9.40
N PHE A 192 2.72 -1.41 8.27
CA PHE A 192 4.03 -1.13 7.68
C PHE A 192 4.92 -0.28 8.60
N GLU A 193 6.14 -0.77 8.83
CA GLU A 193 7.26 -0.10 9.48
C GLU A 193 8.45 -0.02 8.50
N LEU A 194 9.30 1.01 8.60
CA LEU A 194 10.47 1.13 7.70
C LEU A 194 11.41 -0.10 7.80
N SER A 195 11.47 -0.75 8.96
CA SER A 195 12.24 -1.99 9.17
C SER A 195 11.84 -3.12 8.22
N ASP A 196 10.58 -3.16 7.75
CA ASP A 196 10.14 -4.15 6.77
C ASP A 196 10.94 -4.07 5.47
N ILE A 197 11.45 -2.89 5.12
CA ILE A 197 12.33 -2.69 3.97
C ILE A 197 13.79 -2.87 4.38
N LEU A 198 14.20 -2.22 5.48
CA LEU A 198 15.60 -2.20 5.92
C LEU A 198 16.13 -3.62 6.18
N ASP A 199 15.36 -4.45 6.89
CA ASP A 199 15.79 -5.79 7.30
C ASP A 199 15.79 -6.79 6.13
N ASN A 200 15.00 -6.54 5.09
CA ASN A 200 14.85 -7.45 3.94
C ASN A 200 15.72 -7.07 2.73
N LEU A 201 16.22 -5.84 2.66
CA LEU A 201 17.06 -5.35 1.55
C LEU A 201 18.52 -5.04 1.94
N SER A 202 18.84 -5.06 3.23
CA SER A 202 20.21 -4.91 3.74
C SER A 202 21.15 -6.03 3.31
#